data_AF-A0A4V1DI71-F1
#
_entry.id   AF-A0A4V1DI71-F1
#
_cell.length_a   1.000
_cell.length_b   1.000
_cell.length_c   1.000
_cell.angle_alpha   90.00
_cell.angle_beta   90.00
_cell.angle_gamma   90.00
#
_symmetry.space_group_name_H-M   'P 1'
#
loop_
_entity.id
_entity.type
_entity.pdbx_description
1 polymer ?
#
loop_
_entity_poly.entity_id
_entity_poly.type
_entity_poly.pdbx_seq_one_letter_code
_entity_poly.pdbx_strand_id
1 'polypeptide(L)' 'MINQIIFKKCSEAMADDFKTAGKTPPEGMVTDTCNCVVEQVGKRQTIEQAKTFCSKQSIQKYGQP' A
#
# COMPACT_ATOMS: atom_id res chain seq x y z
N MET A 1 -5.30 -12.35 12.36
CA MET A 1 -5.74 -11.04 12.91
C MET A 1 -4.77 -9.92 12.57
N ILE A 2 -3.45 -10.07 12.73
CA ILE A 2 -2.48 -8.99 12.45
C ILE A 2 -2.50 -8.49 11.00
N ASN A 3 -2.75 -9.38 10.03
CA ASN A 3 -2.84 -9.04 8.60
C ASN A 3 -3.93 -8.01 8.30
N GLN A 4 -5.12 -8.14 8.93
CA GLN A 4 -6.21 -7.20 8.74
C GLN A 4 -5.91 -5.82 9.35
N ILE A 5 -5.18 -5.79 10.46
CA ILE A 5 -4.73 -4.54 11.09
C ILE A 5 -3.75 -3.81 10.16
N ILE A 6 -2.77 -4.53 9.62
CA ILE A 6 -1.79 -3.99 8.66
C ILE A 6 -2.51 -3.46 7.41
N PHE A 7 -3.43 -4.25 6.85
CA PHE A 7 -4.21 -3.84 5.69
C PHE A 7 -5.01 -2.56 5.94
N LYS A 8 -5.74 -2.50 7.07
CA LYS A 8 -6.55 -1.34 7.42
C LYS A 8 -5.69 -0.09 7.62
N LYS A 9 -4.58 -0.22 8.36
CA LYS A 9 -3.65 0.89 8.62
C LYS A 9 -2.97 1.38 7.35
N CYS A 10 -2.59 0.47 6.47
CA CYS A 10 -2.06 0.82 5.15
C CYS A 10 -3.09 1.57 4.32
N SER A 11 -4.33 1.09 4.29
CA SER A 11 -5.41 1.72 3.51
C SER A 11 -5.76 3.11 4.03
N GLU A 12 -5.83 3.28 5.36
CA GLU A 12 -6.01 4.58 6.02
C GLU A 12 -4.88 5.55 5.65
N ALA A 13 -3.62 5.12 5.78
CA ALA A 13 -2.47 5.96 5.45
C ALA A 13 -2.45 6.37 3.98
N MET A 14 -2.70 5.44 3.06
CA MET A 14 -2.76 5.76 1.63
C MET A 14 -3.91 6.72 1.33
N ALA A 15 -5.11 6.49 1.88
CA ALA A 15 -6.25 7.38 1.69
C ALA A 15 -5.94 8.80 2.17
N ASP A 16 -5.27 8.96 3.31
CA ASP A 16 -4.84 10.26 3.83
C ASP A 16 -3.76 10.92 2.94
N ASP A 17 -2.79 10.16 2.44
CA ASP A 17 -1.76 10.66 1.51
C ASP A 17 -2.39 11.16 0.21
N PHE A 18 -3.31 10.38 -0.37
CA PHE A 18 -4.02 10.75 -1.59
C PHE A 18 -4.93 11.97 -1.38
N LYS A 19 -5.65 12.01 -0.27
CA LYS A 19 -6.48 13.16 0.13
C LYS A 19 -5.63 14.42 0.29
N THR A 20 -4.47 14.31 0.93
CA THR A 20 -3.53 15.42 1.10
C THR A 20 -2.93 15.88 -0.23
N ALA A 21 -2.63 14.93 -1.12
CA ALA A 21 -2.15 15.21 -2.46
C ALA A 21 -3.24 15.74 -3.42
N GLY A 22 -4.51 15.76 -2.99
CA GLY A 22 -5.65 16.12 -3.85
C GLY A 22 -5.83 15.15 -5.03
N LYS A 23 -5.29 13.94 -4.93
CA LYS A 23 -5.35 12.91 -5.97
C LYS A 23 -6.27 11.78 -5.52
N THR A 24 -6.97 11.17 -6.47
CA THR A 24 -7.73 9.94 -6.20
C THR A 24 -6.87 8.76 -6.63
N PRO A 25 -6.64 7.75 -5.78
CA PRO A 25 -5.95 6.54 -6.20
C PRO A 25 -6.78 5.84 -7.28
N PRO A 26 -6.13 5.27 -8.31
CA PRO A 26 -6.80 4.36 -9.24
C PRO A 26 -7.49 3.22 -8.51
N GLU A 27 -8.59 2.74 -9.08
CA GLU A 27 -9.33 1.60 -8.55
C GLU A 27 -8.41 0.37 -8.42
N GLY A 28 -8.44 -0.28 -7.25
CA GLY A 28 -7.56 -1.41 -6.94
C GLY A 28 -6.15 -1.05 -6.45
N MET A 29 -5.66 0.20 -6.63
CA MET A 29 -4.30 0.58 -6.23
C MET A 29 -4.06 0.40 -4.73
N VAL A 30 -4.94 0.92 -3.89
CA VAL A 30 -4.80 0.84 -2.43
C VAL A 30 -4.87 -0.61 -1.97
N THR A 31 -5.88 -1.35 -2.44
CA THR A 31 -6.07 -2.76 -2.08
C THR A 31 -4.86 -3.61 -2.48
N ASP A 32 -4.35 -3.47 -3.70
CA ASP A 32 -3.18 -4.21 -4.17
C ASP A 32 -1.92 -3.86 -3.37
N THR A 33 -1.69 -2.57 -3.13
CA THR A 33 -0.51 -2.10 -2.38
C THR A 33 -0.55 -2.63 -0.96
N CYS A 34 -1.71 -2.56 -0.29
CA CYS A 34 -1.86 -3.01 1.08
C CYS A 34 -1.86 -4.53 1.22
N ASN A 35 -2.38 -5.27 0.23
CA ASN A 35 -2.20 -6.72 0.17
C ASN A 35 -0.73 -7.11 0.00
N CYS A 36 0.01 -6.39 -0.86
CA CYS A 36 1.45 -6.59 -0.99
C CYS A 36 2.17 -6.35 0.35
N VAL A 37 1.83 -5.29 1.10
CA VAL A 37 2.45 -5.02 2.41
C VAL A 37 2.17 -6.16 3.39
N VAL A 38 0.94 -6.67 3.43
CA VAL A 38 0.57 -7.82 4.26
C VAL A 38 1.40 -9.06 3.89
N GLU A 39 1.58 -9.35 2.60
CA GLU A 39 2.40 -10.47 2.15
C GLU A 39 3.87 -10.31 2.56
N GLN A 40 4.45 -9.11 2.39
CA GLN A 40 5.86 -8.88 2.71
C GLN A 40 6.12 -8.95 4.22
N VAL A 41 5.20 -8.43 5.04
CA VAL A 41 5.27 -8.59 6.50
C VAL A 41 5.12 -10.08 6.88
N GLY A 42 4.24 -10.81 6.18
CA GLY A 42 4.13 -12.27 6.32
C GLY A 42 5.44 -13.01 5.99
N LYS A 43 6.25 -12.48 5.07
CA LYS A 43 7.60 -12.96 4.72
C LYS A 43 8.69 -12.50 5.70
N ARG A 44 8.32 -11.95 6.86
CA ARG A 44 9.23 -11.38 7.88
C ARG A 44 10.02 -10.16 7.42
N GLN A 45 9.58 -9.46 6.37
CA GLN A 45 10.16 -8.14 6.05
C GLN A 45 9.64 -7.09 7.03
N THR A 46 10.42 -6.04 7.23
CA THR A 46 9.97 -4.90 8.02
C THR A 46 8.87 -4.14 7.29
N ILE A 47 8.02 -3.43 8.03
CA ILE A 47 6.96 -2.60 7.43
C ILE A 47 7.56 -1.54 6.49
N GLU A 48 8.74 -0.99 6.80
CA GLU A 48 9.42 -0.04 5.91
C GLU A 48 9.86 -0.67 4.60
N GLN A 49 10.50 -1.84 4.64
CA GLN A 49 10.90 -2.57 3.42
C GLN A 49 9.68 -2.93 2.57
N ALA A 50 8.63 -3.44 3.22
CA ALA A 50 7.36 -3.76 2.59
C ALA A 50 6.74 -2.53 1.92
N LYS A 51 6.68 -1.39 2.61
CA LYS A 51 6.18 -0.12 2.06
C LYS A 51 6.99 0.32 0.83
N THR A 52 8.32 0.39 0.94
CA THR A 52 9.16 0.81 -0.20
C THR A 52 8.98 -0.10 -1.41
N PHE A 53 8.94 -1.42 -1.19
CA PHE A 53 8.75 -2.39 -2.25
C PHE A 53 7.35 -2.27 -2.89
N CYS A 54 6.30 -2.28 -2.08
CA CYS A 54 4.92 -2.29 -2.55
C CYS A 54 4.50 -0.96 -3.15
N SER A 55 4.97 0.18 -2.61
CA SER A 55 4.75 1.49 -3.23
C SER A 55 5.43 1.58 -4.60
N LYS A 56 6.66 1.05 -4.74
CA LYS A 56 7.34 1.00 -6.05
C LYS A 56 6.59 0.14 -7.05
N GLN A 57 6.14 -1.05 -6.64
CA GLN A 57 5.33 -1.93 -7.47
C GLN A 57 4.01 -1.28 -7.87
N SER A 58 3.36 -0.59 -6.92
CA SER A 58 2.13 0.14 -7.14
C SER A 58 2.30 1.28 -8.14
N ILE A 59 3.36 2.08 -8.00
CA ILE A 59 3.69 3.13 -8.98
C ILE A 59 4.00 2.52 -10.35
N GLN A 60 4.68 1.38 -10.45
CA GLN A 60 4.92 0.73 -11.75
C GLN A 60 3.63 0.21 -12.40
N LYS A 61 2.65 -0.22 -11.59
CA LYS A 61 1.40 -0.83 -12.07
C LYS A 61 0.31 0.21 -12.37
N TYR A 62 0.24 1.26 -11.55
CA TYR A 62 -0.82 2.27 -11.53
C TYR A 62 -0.33 3.68 -11.87
N GLY A 63 0.96 3.96 -11.67
CA GLY A 63 1.61 5.15 -12.20
C GLY A 63 1.84 4.98 -13.68
N GLN A 64 0.77 5.07 -14.46
CA GLN A 64 0.90 5.40 -15.88
C GLN A 64 1.64 6.76 -16.00
N PRO A 65 2.46 6.93 -17.06
CA PRO A 65 3.24 8.15 -17.30
C PRO A 65 2.40 9.43 -17.38
#